data_AF-A0A2M7RQT8-F1
#
_entry.id   AF-A0A2M7RQT8-F1
#
_cell.length_a   1.000
_cell.length_b   1.000
_cell.length_c   1.000
_cell.angle_alpha   90.00
_cell.angle_beta   90.00
_cell.angle_gamma   90.00
#
_symmetry.space_group_name_H-M   'P 1'
#
loop_
_entity.id
_entity.type
_entity.pdbx_description
1 polymer ?
#
loop_
_entity_poly.entity_id
_entity_poly.type
_entity_poly.pdbx_seq_one_letter_code
_entity_poly.pdbx_strand_id
1 'polypeptide(L)'
;MTKSSKKLELTWFNKDKGLYFDLEKKEYIWVDRKDPRVSEPRILLEKNSFGDKNTENMLIKGDNLLALKALLSDYENSIKLIYIDPPFNTGTAFDFYDDGLEHSIWLTMMRDRLELLKKLLKKDGVIFVYNTLLETSGRKPEGGSLFQNPLV
;
A
#
# COMPACT_ATOMS: atom_id res chain seq x y z
N MET A 1 39.32 -7.69 15.92
CA MET A 1 38.74 -6.92 14.78
C MET A 1 37.23 -6.86 14.97
N THR A 2 36.70 -5.71 15.35
CA THR A 2 35.26 -5.46 15.51
C THR A 2 34.62 -5.29 14.14
N LYS A 3 33.68 -6.17 13.79
CA LYS A 3 32.93 -6.13 12.54
C LYS A 3 32.01 -4.90 12.59
N SER A 4 32.36 -3.84 11.86
CA SER A 4 31.48 -2.68 11.69
C SER A 4 30.23 -3.13 10.94
N SER A 5 29.12 -3.28 11.66
CA SER A 5 27.82 -3.56 11.07
C SER A 5 27.34 -2.31 10.34
N LYS A 6 27.54 -2.25 9.02
CA LYS A 6 26.87 -1.25 8.18
C LYS A 6 25.37 -1.51 8.24
N LYS A 7 24.67 -0.73 9.06
CA LYS A 7 23.20 -0.73 9.12
C LYS A 7 22.70 0.04 7.88
N LEU A 8 21.97 -0.64 7.01
CA LEU A 8 21.24 0.02 5.94
C LEU A 8 20.07 0.76 6.59
N GLU A 9 20.06 2.08 6.43
CA GLU A 9 18.97 2.93 6.91
C GLU A 9 18.37 3.65 5.71
N LEU A 10 17.05 3.56 5.58
CA LEU A 10 16.32 4.35 4.61
C LEU A 10 16.13 5.76 5.19
N THR A 11 16.50 6.79 4.42
CA THR A 11 16.37 8.19 4.80
C THR A 11 15.63 8.95 3.70
N TRP A 12 14.56 9.66 4.07
CA TRP A 12 13.80 10.53 3.17
C TRP A 12 13.23 11.74 3.93
N PHE A 13 12.79 12.76 3.19
CA PHE A 13 12.25 13.99 3.76
C PHE A 13 11.01 13.72 4.63
N ASN A 14 10.88 14.42 5.76
CA ASN A 14 9.77 14.27 6.71
C ASN A 14 9.48 12.82 7.16
N LYS A 15 10.48 11.91 7.13
CA LYS A 15 10.30 10.52 7.59
C LYS A 15 9.74 10.39 9.00
N ASP A 16 9.90 11.37 9.87
CA ASP A 16 9.40 11.29 11.25
C ASP A 16 7.98 11.85 11.42
N LYS A 17 7.35 12.30 10.32
CA LYS A 17 6.00 12.86 10.28
C LYS A 17 4.96 11.85 9.80
N GLY A 18 3.69 12.18 10.02
CA GLY A 18 2.54 11.51 9.43
C GLY A 18 2.08 12.19 8.14
N LEU A 19 1.45 11.42 7.27
CA LEU A 19 0.74 11.94 6.10
C LEU A 19 -0.76 11.95 6.36
N TYR A 20 -1.38 13.12 6.17
CA TYR A 20 -2.84 13.27 6.18
C TYR A 20 -3.29 13.72 4.80
N PHE A 21 -4.35 13.10 4.27
CA PHE A 21 -4.96 13.54 3.01
C PHE A 21 -6.04 14.59 3.31
N ASP A 22 -5.81 15.82 2.88
CA ASP A 22 -6.73 16.93 3.04
C ASP A 22 -7.81 16.86 1.95
N LEU A 23 -9.07 16.65 2.34
CA LEU A 23 -10.18 16.49 1.40
C LEU A 23 -10.56 17.79 0.67
N GLU A 24 -10.33 18.95 1.31
CA GLU A 24 -10.65 20.24 0.71
C GLU A 24 -9.62 20.60 -0.36
N LYS A 25 -8.33 20.39 -0.04
CA LYS A 25 -7.21 20.68 -0.95
C LYS A 25 -6.93 19.56 -1.95
N LYS A 26 -7.44 18.34 -1.70
CA LYS A 26 -7.14 17.11 -2.45
C LYS A 26 -5.64 16.80 -2.52
N GLU A 27 -4.92 17.11 -1.46
CA GLU A 27 -3.47 16.96 -1.39
C GLU A 27 -3.03 16.31 -0.08
N TYR A 28 -1.86 15.69 -0.09
CA TYR A 28 -1.22 15.21 1.12
C TYR A 28 -0.52 16.34 1.86
N ILE A 29 -0.81 16.45 3.16
CA ILE A 29 -0.13 17.37 4.06
C ILE A 29 0.66 16.60 5.12
N TRP A 30 1.81 17.17 5.47
CA TRP A 30 2.65 16.65 6.54
C TRP A 30 2.15 17.16 7.89
N VAL A 31 1.89 16.22 8.80
CA VAL A 31 1.40 16.51 10.15
C VAL A 31 2.25 15.77 11.19
N ASP A 32 2.12 16.17 12.46
CA ASP A 32 2.72 15.38 13.55
C ASP A 32 2.11 13.97 13.57
N ARG A 33 2.91 12.94 13.85
CA ARG A 33 2.42 11.55 13.95
C ARG A 33 1.35 11.38 15.04
N LYS A 34 1.37 12.24 16.07
CA LYS A 34 0.40 12.28 17.16
C LYS A 34 -0.85 13.11 16.85
N ASP A 35 -0.94 13.70 15.66
CA ASP A 35 -2.14 14.42 15.25
C ASP A 35 -3.35 13.46 15.30
N PRO A 36 -4.44 13.80 16.00
CA PRO A 36 -5.62 12.94 16.12
C PRO A 36 -6.18 12.49 14.77
N ARG A 37 -6.10 13.35 13.74
CA ARG A 37 -6.65 13.06 12.41
C ARG A 37 -6.00 11.85 11.74
N VAL A 38 -4.72 11.61 12.04
CA VAL A 38 -3.98 10.43 11.56
C VAL A 38 -3.90 9.33 12.61
N SER A 39 -3.94 9.64 13.91
CA SER A 39 -3.67 8.65 14.96
C SER A 39 -4.90 7.96 15.52
N GLU A 40 -6.09 8.53 15.35
CA GLU A 40 -7.31 7.96 15.93
C GLU A 40 -7.68 6.60 15.33
N PRO A 41 -8.13 5.65 16.18
CA PRO A 41 -8.72 4.41 15.72
C PRO A 41 -10.04 4.68 14.95
N ARG A 42 -10.38 3.73 14.06
CA ARG A 42 -11.61 3.76 13.26
C ARG A 42 -12.33 2.43 13.47
N ILE A 43 -13.66 2.47 13.42
CA ILE A 43 -14.53 1.30 13.59
C ILE A 43 -15.07 0.91 12.22
N LEU A 44 -15.11 -0.39 11.92
CA LEU A 44 -15.78 -0.89 10.71
C LEU A 44 -17.30 -0.82 10.91
N LEU A 45 -17.99 -0.18 9.96
CA LEU A 45 -19.44 -0.13 9.93
C LEU A 45 -19.95 -1.08 8.83
N GLU A 46 -20.70 -2.09 9.22
CA GLU A 46 -21.37 -2.95 8.26
C GLU A 46 -22.46 -2.17 7.52
N LYS A 47 -22.43 -2.23 6.18
CA LYS A 47 -23.40 -1.51 5.33
C LYS A 47 -24.33 -2.48 4.60
N ASN A 48 -23.75 -3.45 3.90
CA ASN A 48 -24.46 -4.42 3.08
C ASN A 48 -23.83 -5.80 3.26
N SER A 49 -24.63 -6.86 3.09
CA SER A 49 -24.20 -8.25 3.05
C SER A 49 -24.71 -8.90 1.75
N PHE A 50 -23.85 -9.66 1.08
CA PHE A 50 -24.14 -10.32 -0.20
C PHE A 50 -23.62 -11.75 -0.21
N GLY A 51 -24.33 -12.65 -0.91
CA GLY A 51 -23.92 -14.05 -1.02
C GLY A 51 -24.31 -14.90 0.19
N ASP A 52 -23.47 -15.90 0.50
CA ASP A 52 -23.69 -16.79 1.63
C ASP A 52 -23.36 -16.10 2.96
N LYS A 53 -24.38 -16.02 3.83
CA LYS A 53 -24.31 -15.39 5.16
C LYS A 53 -23.48 -16.19 6.16
N ASN A 54 -23.16 -17.44 5.86
CA ASN A 54 -22.33 -18.29 6.70
C ASN A 54 -20.83 -18.15 6.41
N THR A 55 -20.43 -17.28 5.47
CA THR A 55 -19.01 -17.01 5.22
C THR A 55 -18.49 -15.91 6.14
N GLU A 56 -17.21 -16.00 6.48
CA GLU A 56 -16.49 -14.97 7.25
C GLU A 56 -15.77 -13.96 6.34
N ASN A 57 -16.10 -13.95 5.04
CA ASN A 57 -15.44 -13.09 4.07
C ASN A 57 -15.91 -11.64 4.20
N MET A 58 -14.98 -10.70 4.11
CA MET A 58 -15.26 -9.28 4.26
C MET A 58 -14.75 -8.48 3.05
N LEU A 59 -15.57 -7.53 2.57
CA LEU A 59 -15.18 -6.51 1.61
C LEU A 59 -15.27 -5.13 2.28
N ILE A 60 -14.12 -4.45 2.41
CA ILE A 60 -14.05 -3.13 3.04
C ILE A 60 -13.88 -2.07 1.97
N LYS A 61 -14.77 -1.08 1.95
CA LYS A 61 -14.68 0.09 1.07
C LYS A 61 -14.23 1.31 1.88
N GLY A 62 -13.06 1.86 1.55
CA GLY A 62 -12.52 3.06 2.17
C GLY A 62 -11.03 3.22 1.88
N ASP A 63 -10.40 4.19 2.54
CA ASP A 63 -8.95 4.30 2.54
C ASP A 63 -8.33 3.10 3.27
N ASN A 64 -7.36 2.45 2.63
CA ASN A 64 -6.75 1.22 3.15
C ASN A 64 -5.97 1.44 4.45
N LEU A 65 -5.38 2.60 4.71
CA LEU A 65 -4.68 2.88 5.96
C LEU A 65 -5.67 2.87 7.13
N LEU A 66 -6.85 3.47 6.93
CA LEU A 66 -7.92 3.47 7.93
C LEU A 66 -8.52 2.09 8.13
N ALA A 67 -8.75 1.33 7.05
CA ALA A 67 -9.24 -0.04 7.12
C ALA A 67 -8.28 -0.95 7.89
N LEU A 68 -6.98 -0.87 7.62
CA LEU A 68 -5.96 -1.65 8.31
C LEU A 68 -5.88 -1.33 9.80
N LYS A 69 -6.04 -0.05 10.18
CA LYS A 69 -6.10 0.35 11.60
C LYS A 69 -7.32 -0.24 12.31
N ALA A 70 -8.47 -0.25 11.65
CA ALA A 70 -9.68 -0.83 12.22
C ALA A 70 -9.53 -2.35 12.44
N LEU A 71 -8.92 -3.05 11.47
CA LEU A 71 -8.69 -4.49 11.55
C LEU A 71 -7.75 -4.92 12.69
N LEU A 72 -6.89 -4.03 13.19
CA LEU A 72 -5.97 -4.39 14.29
C LEU A 72 -6.69 -4.78 15.58
N SER A 73 -7.90 -4.26 15.83
CA SER A 73 -8.67 -4.63 17.04
C SER A 73 -8.90 -6.13 17.14
N ASP A 74 -9.22 -6.76 16.00
CA ASP A 74 -9.76 -8.12 15.97
C ASP A 74 -8.81 -9.11 15.30
N TYR A 75 -7.87 -8.63 14.48
CA TYR A 75 -7.01 -9.46 13.62
C TYR A 75 -5.51 -9.27 13.85
N GLU A 76 -5.09 -8.69 14.98
CA GLU A 76 -3.67 -8.61 15.30
C GLU A 76 -3.03 -10.02 15.38
N ASN A 77 -1.89 -10.20 14.72
CA ASN A 77 -1.18 -11.48 14.59
C ASN A 77 -2.04 -12.67 14.09
N SER A 78 -3.12 -12.43 13.35
CA SER A 78 -4.06 -13.50 12.93
C SER A 78 -3.97 -13.85 11.44
N ILE A 79 -3.43 -12.96 10.61
CA ILE A 79 -3.41 -13.11 9.15
C ILE A 79 -2.23 -14.00 8.70
N LYS A 80 -2.52 -15.07 7.96
CA LYS A 80 -1.50 -16.00 7.45
C LYS A 80 -0.82 -15.51 6.17
N LEU A 81 -1.58 -14.88 5.29
CA LEU A 81 -1.13 -14.47 3.97
C LEU A 81 -1.67 -13.07 3.67
N ILE A 82 -0.78 -12.19 3.23
CA ILE A 82 -1.12 -10.87 2.71
C ILE A 82 -0.59 -10.80 1.28
N TYR A 83 -1.44 -10.38 0.35
CA TYR A 83 -1.05 -10.07 -1.03
C TYR A 83 -1.43 -8.63 -1.32
N ILE A 84 -0.47 -7.81 -1.74
CA ILE A 84 -0.71 -6.42 -2.12
C ILE A 84 -0.05 -6.11 -3.47
N ASP A 85 -0.70 -5.21 -4.20
CA ASP A 85 -0.24 -4.67 -5.48
C ASP A 85 -0.29 -3.12 -5.40
N PRO A 86 0.69 -2.49 -4.73
CA PRO A 86 0.71 -1.04 -4.53
C PRO A 86 1.13 -0.30 -5.81
N PRO A 87 0.75 0.98 -5.99
CA PRO A 87 1.20 1.78 -7.13
C PRO A 87 2.73 1.94 -7.14
N PHE A 88 3.36 1.91 -8.31
CA PHE A 88 4.82 1.77 -8.46
C PHE A 88 5.62 3.07 -8.50
N ASN A 89 4.96 4.23 -8.55
CA ASN A 89 5.60 5.56 -8.59
C ASN A 89 6.71 5.66 -9.65
N THR A 90 6.43 5.19 -10.87
CA THR A 90 7.40 5.03 -11.97
C THR A 90 7.58 6.28 -12.83
N GLY A 91 6.85 7.37 -12.55
CA GLY A 91 6.87 8.60 -13.37
C GLY A 91 6.34 8.40 -14.80
N THR A 92 5.65 7.29 -15.04
CA THR A 92 4.94 6.93 -16.26
C THR A 92 3.47 6.79 -15.89
N ALA A 93 2.73 7.90 -16.05
CA ALA A 93 1.31 7.99 -15.79
C ALA A 93 0.57 6.82 -16.46
N PHE A 94 0.18 5.82 -15.67
CA PHE A 94 -0.96 4.99 -16.01
C PHE A 94 -2.20 5.80 -15.63
N ASP A 95 -3.15 5.93 -16.56
CA ASP A 95 -4.33 6.81 -16.51
C ASP A 95 -5.27 6.64 -15.28
N PHE A 96 -4.90 5.81 -14.31
CA PHE A 96 -5.75 5.40 -13.18
C PHE A 96 -5.26 5.87 -11.81
N TYR A 97 -4.04 6.41 -11.68
CA TYR A 97 -3.51 6.95 -10.40
C TYR A 97 -2.54 8.12 -10.62
N ASP A 98 -2.43 9.01 -9.63
CA ASP A 98 -1.45 10.11 -9.65
C ASP A 98 -0.04 9.55 -9.39
N ASP A 99 0.61 9.19 -10.49
CA ASP A 99 1.96 8.63 -10.58
C ASP A 99 3.07 9.67 -10.35
N GLY A 100 2.69 10.94 -10.15
CA GLY A 100 3.58 12.06 -9.83
C GLY A 100 3.80 12.30 -8.33
N LEU A 101 3.40 11.36 -7.45
CA LEU A 101 3.62 11.54 -6.01
C LEU A 101 5.11 11.66 -5.70
N GLU A 102 5.45 12.74 -5.00
CA GLU A 102 6.80 12.97 -4.54
C GLU A 102 7.31 11.74 -3.75
N HIS A 103 8.53 11.31 -4.06
CA HIS A 103 9.06 10.02 -3.61
C HIS A 103 8.96 9.82 -2.09
N SER A 104 9.17 10.89 -1.31
CA SER A 104 9.05 10.86 0.16
C SER A 104 7.61 10.67 0.64
N ILE A 105 6.62 11.18 -0.09
CA ILE A 105 5.19 10.94 0.17
C ILE A 105 4.87 9.47 -0.08
N TRP A 106 5.28 8.92 -1.24
CA TRP A 106 5.03 7.52 -1.57
C TRP A 106 5.68 6.56 -0.56
N LEU A 107 6.95 6.81 -0.20
CA LEU A 107 7.66 6.01 0.80
C LEU A 107 6.96 6.03 2.16
N THR A 108 6.49 7.21 2.58
CA THR A 108 5.77 7.36 3.85
C THR A 108 4.41 6.66 3.80
N MET A 109 3.68 6.81 2.70
CA MET A 109 2.40 6.15 2.45
C MET A 109 2.55 4.62 2.55
N MET A 110 3.58 4.06 1.91
CA MET A 110 3.87 2.63 1.92
C MET A 110 4.36 2.13 3.28
N ARG A 111 5.28 2.86 3.92
CA ARG A 111 5.78 2.52 5.27
C ARG A 111 4.62 2.36 6.25
N ASP A 112 3.73 3.35 6.33
CA ASP A 112 2.65 3.34 7.32
C ASP A 112 1.70 2.15 7.12
N ARG A 113 1.49 1.72 5.86
CA ARG A 113 0.71 0.51 5.54
C ARG A 113 1.45 -0.77 5.90
N LEU A 114 2.72 -0.87 5.51
CA LEU A 114 3.54 -2.06 5.78
C LEU A 114 3.74 -2.29 7.29
N GLU A 115 3.85 -1.22 8.09
CA GLU A 115 3.91 -1.30 9.55
C GLU A 115 2.63 -1.93 10.13
N LEU A 116 1.46 -1.56 9.62
CA LEU A 116 0.18 -2.15 10.06
C LEU A 116 0.01 -3.59 9.57
N LEU A 117 0.31 -3.85 8.30
CA LEU A 117 0.28 -5.20 7.73
C LEU A 117 1.17 -6.15 8.52
N LYS A 118 2.34 -5.69 8.97
CA LYS A 118 3.24 -6.49 9.80
C LYS A 118 2.65 -6.85 11.16
N LYS A 119 1.86 -5.97 11.78
CA LYS A 119 1.16 -6.24 13.05
C LYS A 119 -0.01 -7.21 12.88
N LEU A 120 -0.71 -7.16 11.75
CA LEU A 120 -1.77 -8.10 11.42
C LEU A 120 -1.23 -9.50 11.11
N LEU A 121 0.00 -9.59 10.59
CA LEU A 121 0.59 -10.84 10.14
C LEU A 121 0.97 -11.75 11.32
N LYS A 122 0.61 -13.04 11.21
CA LYS A 122 1.10 -14.10 12.09
C LYS A 122 2.63 -14.14 12.13
N LYS A 123 3.18 -14.71 13.20
CA LYS A 123 4.64 -14.94 13.34
C LYS A 123 5.23 -15.74 12.17
N ASP A 124 4.47 -16.70 11.65
CA ASP A 124 4.80 -17.56 10.51
C ASP A 124 4.05 -17.16 9.22
N GLY A 125 3.45 -15.96 9.21
CA GLY A 125 2.73 -15.43 8.06
C GLY A 125 3.67 -14.89 6.99
N VAL A 126 3.16 -14.78 5.78
CA VAL A 126 3.91 -14.30 4.61
C VAL A 126 3.19 -13.12 3.97
N ILE A 127 3.96 -12.12 3.54
CA ILE A 127 3.49 -11.01 2.72
C ILE A 127 4.13 -11.09 1.34
N PHE A 128 3.30 -11.05 0.31
CA PHE A 128 3.71 -10.87 -1.08
C PHE A 128 3.37 -9.46 -1.51
N VAL A 129 4.38 -8.75 -2.01
CA VAL A 129 4.23 -7.42 -2.60
C VAL A 129 4.57 -7.58 -4.06
N TYR A 130 3.56 -7.45 -4.92
CA TYR A 130 3.79 -7.48 -6.35
C TYR A 130 4.45 -6.18 -6.78
N ASN A 131 5.41 -6.26 -7.70
CA ASN A 131 6.05 -5.11 -8.33
C ASN A 131 6.16 -5.34 -9.84
N THR A 132 5.38 -4.60 -10.63
CA THR A 132 5.56 -4.59 -12.08
C THR A 132 6.39 -3.37 -12.46
N LEU A 133 7.68 -3.60 -12.67
CA LEU A 133 8.46 -2.71 -13.51
C LEU A 133 8.08 -3.02 -14.96
N LEU A 134 7.22 -2.21 -15.57
CA LEU A 134 7.20 -2.12 -17.03
C LEU A 134 8.40 -1.26 -17.46
N GLU A 135 9.61 -1.81 -17.37
CA GLU A 135 10.71 -1.32 -18.19
C GLU A 135 10.47 -1.79 -19.64
N THR A 136 9.62 -1.10 -20.39
CA THR A 136 9.91 -0.96 -21.81
C THR A 136 10.96 0.12 -21.95
N SER A 137 12.21 -0.26 -21.71
CA SER A 137 13.36 0.43 -22.28
C SER A 137 13.04 0.72 -23.75
N GLY A 138 13.18 1.98 -24.16
CA GLY A 138 12.63 2.54 -25.39
C GLY A 138 13.16 1.98 -26.71
N ARG A 139 13.07 0.67 -26.94
CA ARG A 139 13.07 0.07 -28.27
C ARG A 139 11.61 -0.11 -28.69
N LYS A 140 11.17 0.74 -29.62
CA LYS A 140 10.10 0.31 -30.53
C LYS A 140 10.55 -1.05 -31.11
N PRO A 141 9.69 -2.09 -31.11
CA PRO A 141 9.97 -3.28 -31.89
C PRO A 141 9.93 -2.87 -33.37
N GLU A 142 11.11 -2.54 -33.91
CA GLU A 142 11.35 -2.51 -35.34
C GLU A 142 11.05 -3.91 -35.87
N GLY A 143 9.96 -4.02 -36.62
CA GLY A 143 9.70 -5.09 -37.59
C GLY A 143 9.92 -6.52 -37.10
N GLY A 144 8.87 -7.12 -36.56
CA GLY A 144 8.84 -8.56 -36.33
C GLY A 144 7.42 -9.02 -36.04
N SER A 145 6.70 -9.40 -37.10
CA SER A 145 5.51 -10.25 -37.03
C SER A 145 5.72 -11.35 -35.99
N LEU A 146 4.68 -11.71 -35.23
CA LEU A 146 4.13 -13.05 -35.22
C LEU A 146 2.94 -13.11 -34.23
N PHE A 147 1.77 -13.27 -34.85
CA PHE A 147 0.52 -13.85 -34.35
C PHE A 147 -0.39 -13.04 -33.42
N GLN A 148 -1.36 -12.39 -34.09
CA GLN A 148 -2.77 -12.55 -33.73
C GLN A 148 -3.10 -14.05 -33.52
N ASN A 149 -3.75 -14.38 -32.40
CA ASN A 149 -5.06 -15.00 -32.54
C ASN A 149 -5.94 -14.72 -31.31
N PRO A 150 -7.23 -14.37 -31.51
CA PRO A 150 -8.19 -14.11 -30.46
C PRO A 150 -8.92 -15.39 -29.99
N LEU A 151 -9.36 -15.35 -28.73
CA LEU A 151 -10.54 -15.99 -28.13
C LEU A 151 -10.79 -17.51 -28.37
N VAL A 152 -10.65 -18.29 -27.30
CA VAL A 152 -11.76 -19.08 -26.69
C VAL A 152 -11.60 -19.02 -25.17
#